data_AF-A0A821IGX3-F1
#
_entry.id   AF-A0A821IGX3-F1
#
_cell.length_a   1.000
_cell.length_b   1.000
_cell.length_c   1.000
_cell.angle_alpha   90.00
_cell.angle_beta   90.00
_cell.angle_gamma   90.00
#
_symmetry.space_group_name_H-M   'P 1'
#
loop_
_entity.id
_entity.type
_entity.pdbx_description
1 polymer ?
#
loop_
_entity_poly.entity_id
_entity_poly.type
_entity_poly.pdbx_seq_one_letter_code
_entity_poly.pdbx_strand_id
1 'polypeptide(L)'
;MLVINYFLDYFVFPREAKQFPSKLVASAWDLSSSLRTNIITGFSGTNDTQLLLPVHIRQDDLPELQKTDAIVVNNLLKTENENYQCLPINIASENILKQIVDHQEIVNVILDVGALFIDGTNRDIAMKWLKLSDKNIIDYAVYFDSDSIVVCDRQLNNYSFVTSPASERLDRCIFYLDEIHTRGTDFKFPIGFKAAVTLGNGLTKDR
;
A
#
# COMPACT_ATOMS: atom_id res chain seq x y z
N MET A 1 -6.49 2.28 -61.86
CA MET A 1 -6.05 1.54 -60.65
C MET A 1 -6.96 1.70 -59.44
N LEU A 2 -7.66 2.84 -59.24
CA LEU A 2 -8.54 3.07 -58.09
C LEU A 2 -9.62 2.00 -57.87
N VAL A 3 -10.27 1.53 -58.94
CA VAL A 3 -11.32 0.49 -58.89
C VAL A 3 -10.75 -0.86 -58.46
N ILE A 4 -9.54 -1.20 -58.92
CA ILE A 4 -8.88 -2.47 -58.56
C ILE A 4 -8.51 -2.44 -57.08
N ASN A 5 -7.92 -1.34 -56.59
CA ASN A 5 -7.58 -1.19 -55.18
C ASN A 5 -8.84 -1.21 -54.31
N TYR A 6 -9.91 -0.52 -54.70
CA TYR A 6 -11.19 -0.56 -53.98
C TYR A 6 -11.75 -2.00 -53.89
N PHE A 7 -11.70 -2.75 -54.98
CA PHE A 7 -12.16 -4.14 -54.97
C PHE A 7 -11.29 -5.02 -54.05
N LEU A 8 -9.96 -4.88 -54.14
CA LEU A 8 -9.03 -5.65 -53.32
C LEU A 8 -9.16 -5.31 -51.83
N ASP A 9 -9.19 -4.03 -51.47
CA ASP A 9 -9.18 -3.56 -50.08
C ASP A 9 -10.50 -3.85 -49.33
N TYR A 10 -11.64 -3.78 -50.03
CA TYR A 10 -12.95 -3.88 -49.36
C TYR A 10 -13.62 -5.24 -49.52
N PHE A 11 -13.27 -6.04 -50.54
CA PHE A 11 -13.92 -7.32 -50.80
C PHE A 11 -12.99 -8.51 -50.67
N VAL A 12 -11.77 -8.41 -51.20
CA VAL A 12 -10.85 -9.56 -51.27
C VAL A 12 -10.03 -9.70 -49.98
N PHE A 13 -9.27 -8.67 -49.59
CA PHE A 13 -8.36 -8.75 -48.45
C PHE A 13 -9.06 -8.97 -47.09
N PRO A 14 -10.20 -8.33 -46.76
CA PRO A 14 -10.86 -8.57 -45.46
C PRO A 14 -11.29 -10.04 -45.26
N ARG A 15 -11.55 -10.75 -46.35
CA ARG A 15 -11.95 -12.16 -46.34
C ARG A 15 -10.75 -13.10 -46.47
N GLU A 16 -9.90 -12.88 -47.45
CA GLU A 16 -8.86 -13.83 -47.88
C GLU A 16 -7.49 -13.56 -47.24
N ALA A 17 -7.20 -12.31 -46.83
CA ALA A 17 -5.95 -11.97 -46.15
C ALA A 17 -6.03 -12.11 -44.62
N LYS A 18 -7.13 -12.67 -44.10
CA LYS A 18 -7.31 -12.89 -42.66
C LYS A 18 -6.44 -14.06 -42.19
N GLN A 19 -5.25 -13.72 -41.72
CA GLN A 19 -4.20 -14.67 -41.34
C GLN A 19 -4.58 -15.57 -40.14
N PHE A 20 -5.53 -15.15 -39.31
CA PHE A 20 -6.06 -15.91 -38.18
C PHE A 20 -7.59 -16.01 -38.30
N PRO A 21 -8.13 -17.16 -38.76
CA PRO A 21 -9.58 -17.34 -38.93
C PRO A 21 -10.33 -17.30 -37.59
N SER A 22 -9.65 -17.68 -36.51
CA SER A 22 -10.14 -17.65 -35.13
C SER A 22 -9.17 -16.88 -34.23
N LYS A 23 -9.72 -16.13 -33.27
CA LYS A 23 -8.97 -15.51 -32.18
C LYS A 23 -9.26 -16.30 -30.91
N LEU A 24 -8.21 -16.85 -30.29
CA LEU A 24 -8.33 -17.34 -28.92
C LEU A 24 -8.53 -16.12 -28.03
N VAL A 25 -9.65 -16.10 -27.31
CA VAL A 25 -9.95 -15.07 -26.32
C VAL A 25 -10.09 -15.79 -24.99
N ALA A 26 -9.36 -15.30 -24.00
CA ALA A 26 -9.46 -15.74 -22.62
C ALA A 26 -9.60 -14.51 -21.74
N SER A 27 -10.39 -14.66 -20.69
CA SER A 27 -10.64 -13.69 -19.63
C SER A 27 -10.33 -14.35 -18.29
N ALA A 28 -10.10 -13.54 -17.25
CA ALA A 28 -9.91 -14.07 -15.91
C ALA A 28 -11.13 -14.89 -15.42
N TRP A 29 -12.33 -14.60 -15.94
CA TRP A 29 -13.55 -15.35 -15.63
C TRP A 29 -13.54 -16.77 -16.18
N ASP A 30 -12.81 -17.04 -17.27
CA ASP A 30 -12.71 -18.39 -17.84
C ASP A 30 -12.01 -19.36 -16.90
N LEU A 31 -11.17 -18.86 -15.98
CA LEU A 31 -10.61 -19.65 -14.88
C LEU A 31 -11.74 -20.24 -14.02
N SER A 32 -12.76 -19.44 -13.70
CA SER A 32 -13.89 -19.89 -12.88
C SER A 32 -14.96 -20.67 -13.65
N SER A 33 -14.71 -21.08 -14.90
CA SER A 33 -15.70 -21.82 -15.70
C SER A 33 -16.08 -23.16 -15.06
N SER A 34 -17.37 -23.50 -15.12
CA SER A 34 -17.89 -24.79 -14.69
C SER A 34 -17.38 -25.97 -15.53
N LEU A 35 -16.83 -25.70 -16.72
CA LEU A 35 -16.25 -26.69 -17.62
C LEU A 35 -14.81 -27.09 -17.27
N ARG A 36 -14.24 -26.52 -16.20
CA ARG A 36 -12.84 -26.78 -15.83
C ARG A 36 -12.67 -28.19 -15.26
N THR A 37 -11.52 -28.80 -15.54
CA THR A 37 -11.11 -30.10 -14.97
C THR A 37 -10.02 -29.95 -13.90
N ASN A 38 -9.26 -28.86 -13.90
CA ASN A 38 -8.11 -28.66 -13.02
C ASN A 38 -8.50 -27.91 -11.73
N ILE A 39 -7.76 -28.14 -10.64
CA ILE A 39 -7.89 -27.34 -9.41
C ILE A 39 -7.30 -25.95 -9.67
N ILE A 40 -7.96 -24.92 -9.16
CA ILE A 40 -7.46 -23.55 -9.18
C ILE A 40 -6.92 -23.24 -7.81
N THR A 41 -5.66 -22.85 -7.77
CA THR A 41 -5.01 -22.27 -6.61
C THR A 41 -4.95 -20.76 -6.83
N GLY A 42 -5.60 -20.01 -5.95
CA GLY A 42 -5.45 -18.56 -5.86
C GLY A 42 -4.73 -18.20 -4.57
N PHE A 43 -4.09 -17.04 -4.54
CA PHE A 43 -3.73 -16.43 -3.28
C PHE A 43 -5.02 -15.91 -2.65
N SER A 44 -5.37 -16.39 -1.46
CA SER A 44 -6.47 -15.78 -0.73
C SER A 44 -6.03 -14.35 -0.39
N GLY A 45 -6.79 -13.38 -0.89
CA GLY A 45 -6.89 -12.11 -0.18
C GLY A 45 -7.50 -12.34 1.20
N THR A 46 -7.90 -11.28 1.88
CA THR A 46 -8.65 -11.39 3.13
C THR A 46 -9.86 -12.30 2.97
N ASN A 47 -10.07 -13.19 3.93
CA ASN A 47 -11.20 -14.15 3.98
C ASN A 47 -12.56 -13.44 3.81
N ASP A 48 -12.63 -12.17 4.22
CA ASP A 48 -13.78 -11.30 4.06
C ASP A 48 -14.24 -11.11 2.59
N THR A 49 -13.40 -11.42 1.59
CA THR A 49 -13.75 -11.37 0.16
C THR A 49 -14.34 -12.67 -0.39
N GLN A 50 -14.51 -13.70 0.43
CA GLN A 50 -15.07 -15.01 0.02
C GLN A 50 -16.41 -14.87 -0.72
N LEU A 51 -17.26 -13.91 -0.30
CA LEU A 51 -18.57 -13.66 -0.92
C LEU A 51 -18.48 -13.05 -2.32
N LEU A 52 -17.32 -12.50 -2.71
CA LEU A 52 -17.07 -11.94 -4.04
C LEU A 52 -16.51 -12.98 -5.01
N LEU A 53 -16.23 -14.21 -4.55
CA LEU A 53 -15.73 -15.27 -5.41
C LEU A 53 -16.78 -15.64 -6.47
N PRO A 54 -16.34 -15.96 -7.71
CA PRO A 54 -17.23 -16.48 -8.74
C PRO A 54 -18.04 -17.68 -8.23
N VAL A 55 -19.28 -17.83 -8.70
CA VAL A 55 -20.24 -18.84 -8.22
C VAL A 55 -19.70 -20.29 -8.23
N HIS A 56 -18.81 -20.61 -9.16
CA HIS A 56 -18.21 -21.94 -9.30
C HIS A 56 -16.91 -22.13 -8.50
N ILE A 57 -16.42 -21.09 -7.83
CA ILE A 57 -15.28 -21.16 -6.93
C ILE A 57 -15.80 -21.35 -5.50
N ARG A 58 -15.24 -22.35 -4.82
CA ARG A 58 -15.42 -22.55 -3.38
C ARG A 58 -14.06 -22.42 -2.73
N GLN A 59 -13.98 -21.58 -1.72
CA GLN A 59 -12.79 -21.48 -0.88
C GLN A 59 -12.70 -22.75 -0.01
N ASP A 60 -11.50 -23.31 0.07
CA ASP A 60 -11.19 -24.47 0.91
C ASP A 60 -10.28 -24.01 2.04
N ASP A 61 -10.88 -23.73 3.19
CA ASP A 61 -10.18 -23.18 4.35
C ASP A 61 -9.44 -24.29 5.10
N LEU A 62 -8.11 -24.26 5.00
CA LEU A 62 -7.25 -25.18 5.72
C LEU A 62 -7.40 -24.97 7.24
N PRO A 63 -7.74 -26.00 8.03
CA PRO A 63 -7.90 -25.88 9.48
C PRO A 63 -6.68 -25.27 10.19
N GLU A 64 -5.47 -25.52 9.67
CA GLU A 64 -4.22 -24.98 10.21
C GLU A 64 -4.12 -23.46 10.06
N LEU A 65 -4.78 -22.88 9.05
CA LEU A 65 -4.73 -21.45 8.72
C LEU A 65 -5.89 -20.65 9.30
N GLN A 66 -6.93 -21.28 9.86
CA GLN A 66 -8.08 -20.58 10.46
C GLN A 66 -7.68 -19.54 11.53
N LYS A 67 -6.51 -19.70 12.14
CA LYS A 67 -6.02 -18.79 13.17
C LYS A 67 -5.45 -17.49 12.61
N THR A 68 -5.12 -17.40 11.31
CA THR A 68 -4.43 -16.22 10.76
C THR A 68 -5.26 -14.95 10.87
N ASP A 69 -6.57 -15.05 10.68
CA ASP A 69 -7.49 -13.91 10.84
C ASP A 69 -7.49 -13.39 12.29
N ALA A 70 -7.42 -14.32 13.26
CA ALA A 70 -7.35 -13.97 14.67
C ALA A 70 -5.98 -13.39 15.07
N ILE A 71 -4.90 -13.66 14.33
CA ILE A 71 -3.57 -13.08 14.61
C ILE A 71 -3.59 -11.57 14.45
N VAL A 72 -4.26 -11.05 13.42
CA VAL A 72 -4.36 -9.59 13.19
C VAL A 72 -5.06 -8.93 14.37
N VAL A 73 -6.23 -9.44 14.76
CA VAL A 73 -6.98 -8.93 15.92
C VAL A 73 -6.17 -9.05 17.20
N ASN A 74 -5.52 -10.20 17.42
CA ASN A 74 -4.67 -10.41 18.60
C ASN A 74 -3.47 -9.46 18.64
N ASN A 75 -2.91 -9.06 17.49
CA ASN A 75 -1.86 -8.04 17.42
C ASN A 75 -2.41 -6.65 17.72
N LEU A 76 -3.56 -6.27 17.17
CA LEU A 76 -4.20 -4.98 17.43
C LEU A 76 -4.58 -4.81 18.91
N LEU A 77 -5.03 -5.88 19.56
CA LEU A 77 -5.46 -5.89 20.96
C LEU A 77 -4.34 -6.11 21.97
N LYS A 78 -3.07 -6.10 21.56
CA LYS A 78 -1.97 -6.17 22.53
C LYS A 78 -1.95 -4.93 23.40
N THR A 79 -1.56 -5.09 24.66
CA THR A 79 -1.43 -3.99 25.63
C THR A 79 -0.52 -2.87 25.15
N GLU A 80 0.49 -3.17 24.32
CA GLU A 80 1.37 -2.11 23.76
C GLU A 80 0.64 -1.17 22.78
N ASN A 81 -0.49 -1.61 22.22
CA ASN A 81 -1.30 -0.88 21.24
C ASN A 81 -2.55 -0.21 21.86
N GLU A 82 -2.72 -0.29 23.19
CA GLU A 82 -3.89 0.29 23.88
C GLU A 82 -3.82 1.82 24.08
N ASN A 83 -2.77 2.48 23.57
CA ASN A 83 -2.63 3.93 23.64
C ASN A 83 -3.29 4.59 22.42
N TYR A 84 -4.32 5.38 22.67
CA TYR A 84 -5.04 6.15 21.65
C TYR A 84 -5.31 7.57 22.12
N GLN A 85 -5.24 8.51 21.17
CA GLN A 85 -5.54 9.91 21.42
C GLN A 85 -6.64 10.37 20.48
N CYS A 86 -7.75 10.86 21.06
CA CYS A 86 -8.81 11.49 20.29
C CYS A 86 -8.37 12.89 19.88
N LEU A 87 -8.37 13.14 18.57
CA LEU A 87 -8.01 14.44 18.01
C LEU A 87 -9.26 15.31 17.85
N PRO A 88 -9.15 16.63 18.04
CA PRO A 88 -10.26 17.54 17.77
C PRO A 88 -10.57 17.58 16.26
N ILE A 89 -11.84 17.86 15.96
CA ILE A 89 -12.31 18.04 14.58
C ILE A 89 -11.55 19.21 13.93
N ASN A 90 -11.10 19.04 12.68
CA ASN A 90 -10.34 20.04 11.90
C ASN A 90 -8.99 20.44 12.52
N ILE A 91 -8.30 19.51 13.18
CA ILE A 91 -6.92 19.73 13.60
C ILE A 91 -5.99 19.88 12.38
N ALA A 92 -5.06 20.83 12.44
CA ALA A 92 -4.03 20.99 11.41
C ALA A 92 -2.95 19.91 11.55
N SER A 93 -2.37 19.45 10.43
CA SER A 93 -1.29 18.43 10.43
C SER A 93 -0.15 18.78 11.36
N GLU A 94 0.25 20.05 11.43
CA GLU A 94 1.35 20.49 12.30
C GLU A 94 1.08 20.20 13.78
N ASN A 95 -0.17 20.32 14.23
CA ASN A 95 -0.55 20.05 15.61
C ASN A 95 -0.57 18.54 15.89
N ILE A 96 -0.98 17.73 14.92
CA ILE A 96 -0.89 16.26 15.02
C ILE A 96 0.58 15.84 15.16
N LEU A 97 1.46 16.37 14.30
CA LEU A 97 2.90 16.08 14.36
C LEU A 97 3.53 16.50 15.68
N LYS A 98 3.15 17.65 16.24
CA LYS A 98 3.61 18.08 17.57
C LYS A 98 3.21 17.09 18.65
N GLN A 99 1.96 16.62 18.66
CA GLN A 99 1.51 15.60 19.62
C GLN A 99 2.28 14.28 19.47
N ILE A 100 2.59 13.87 18.24
CA ILE A 100 3.40 12.67 17.98
C ILE A 100 4.84 12.84 18.50
N VAL A 101 5.44 14.01 18.30
CA VAL A 101 6.82 14.30 18.73
C VAL A 101 6.91 14.47 20.26
N ASP A 102 5.89 15.07 20.87
CA ASP A 102 5.81 15.31 22.32
C ASP A 102 5.39 14.05 23.11
N HIS A 103 5.10 12.94 22.41
CA HIS A 103 4.77 11.67 23.02
C HIS A 103 5.94 11.16 23.89
N GLN A 104 5.63 10.50 25.01
CA GLN A 104 6.65 10.02 25.96
C GLN A 104 7.68 9.09 25.32
N GLU A 105 7.26 8.37 24.29
CA GLU A 105 8.08 7.43 23.55
C GLU A 105 8.27 7.91 22.11
N ILE A 106 9.48 7.72 21.60
CA ILE A 106 9.84 8.14 20.24
C ILE A 106 9.04 7.33 19.22
N VAL A 107 8.24 8.02 18.42
CA VAL A 107 7.56 7.45 17.26
C VAL A 107 8.49 7.54 16.06
N ASN A 108 8.72 6.43 15.38
CA ASN A 108 9.60 6.34 14.21
C ASN A 108 8.81 6.25 12.90
N VAL A 109 7.56 5.79 12.95
CA VAL A 109 6.76 5.55 11.76
C VAL A 109 5.39 6.22 11.92
N ILE A 110 4.91 6.91 10.88
CA ILE A 110 3.53 7.32 10.75
C ILE A 110 2.91 6.49 9.63
N LEU A 111 1.84 5.77 9.97
CA LEU A 111 0.99 5.04 9.02
C LEU A 111 -0.29 5.86 8.82
N ASP A 112 -0.34 6.67 7.75
CA ASP A 112 -1.49 7.51 7.44
C ASP A 112 -2.56 6.77 6.62
N VAL A 113 -3.28 5.86 7.28
CA VAL A 113 -4.37 5.08 6.67
C VAL A 113 -5.73 5.80 6.83
N GLY A 114 -5.86 6.63 7.86
CA GLY A 114 -7.05 7.43 8.13
C GLY A 114 -7.14 8.76 7.37
N ALA A 115 -6.15 9.07 6.51
CA ALA A 115 -6.05 10.30 5.74
C ALA A 115 -6.19 11.57 6.60
N LEU A 116 -5.50 11.61 7.76
CA LEU A 116 -5.59 12.75 8.67
C LEU A 116 -4.70 13.93 8.23
N PHE A 117 -3.68 13.67 7.40
CA PHE A 117 -2.76 14.70 6.93
C PHE A 117 -3.21 15.30 5.59
N ILE A 118 -4.24 16.15 5.64
CA ILE A 118 -4.89 16.72 4.44
C ILE A 118 -4.18 17.95 3.84
N ASP A 119 -3.32 18.64 4.60
CA ASP A 119 -2.70 19.92 4.22
C ASP A 119 -1.26 19.80 3.68
N GLY A 120 -0.93 18.72 2.98
CA GLY A 120 0.39 18.59 2.36
C GLY A 120 0.58 17.33 1.54
N THR A 121 1.67 17.32 0.76
CA THR A 121 2.19 16.11 0.15
C THR A 121 2.94 15.26 1.18
N ASN A 122 3.19 13.98 0.89
CA ASN A 122 4.03 13.11 1.72
C ASN A 122 5.36 13.78 2.11
N ARG A 123 5.97 14.48 1.15
CA ARG A 123 7.17 15.28 1.35
C ARG A 123 6.96 16.36 2.41
N ASP A 124 5.89 17.14 2.30
CA ASP A 124 5.63 18.25 3.21
C ASP A 124 5.46 17.76 4.65
N ILE A 125 4.72 16.67 4.83
CA ILE A 125 4.51 16.07 6.15
C ILE A 125 5.82 15.52 6.72
N ALA A 126 6.57 14.74 5.93
CA ALA A 126 7.86 14.19 6.33
C ALA A 126 8.87 15.28 6.72
N MET A 127 8.95 16.38 5.96
CA MET A 127 9.85 17.50 6.26
C MET A 127 9.40 18.30 7.50
N LYS A 128 8.09 18.55 7.67
CA LYS A 128 7.54 19.19 8.88
C LYS A 128 7.87 18.34 10.12
N TRP A 129 7.65 17.03 10.03
CA TRP A 129 7.94 16.10 11.11
C TRP A 129 9.44 16.02 11.43
N LEU A 130 10.29 15.98 10.40
CA LEU A 130 11.74 16.03 10.57
C LEU A 130 12.13 17.29 11.33
N LYS A 131 11.66 18.47 10.93
CA LYS A 131 11.98 19.75 11.59
C LYS A 131 11.60 19.78 13.07
N LEU A 132 10.50 19.15 13.45
CA LEU A 132 10.03 19.06 14.84
C LEU A 132 10.82 18.04 15.67
N SER A 133 11.33 16.97 15.03
CA SER A 133 12.04 15.88 15.70
C SER A 133 13.42 16.30 16.24
N ASP A 134 13.88 15.64 17.31
CA ASP A 134 15.20 15.90 17.92
C ASP A 134 16.35 15.66 16.92
N LYS A 135 17.19 16.69 16.73
CA LYS A 135 18.32 16.71 15.80
C LYS A 135 19.47 15.79 16.24
N ASN A 136 19.55 15.43 17.51
CA ASN A 136 20.59 14.52 18.01
C ASN A 136 20.26 13.05 17.72
N ILE A 137 18.97 12.75 17.53
CA ILE A 137 18.46 11.39 17.39
C ILE A 137 18.11 11.09 15.93
N ILE A 138 17.38 11.99 15.27
CA ILE A 138 16.85 11.78 13.92
C ILE A 138 17.58 12.67 12.91
N ASP A 139 18.15 12.06 11.88
CA ASP A 139 18.87 12.76 10.81
C ASP A 139 18.05 12.84 9.52
N TYR A 140 17.18 11.86 9.28
CA TYR A 140 16.54 11.64 7.99
C TYR A 140 15.04 11.42 8.12
N ALA A 141 14.28 11.89 7.12
CA ALA A 141 12.89 11.51 6.92
C ALA A 141 12.73 10.74 5.61
N VAL A 142 12.03 9.62 5.67
CA VAL A 142 11.77 8.71 4.56
C VAL A 142 10.29 8.78 4.21
N TYR A 143 9.99 8.96 2.94
CA TYR A 143 8.63 9.04 2.43
C TYR A 143 8.57 8.53 0.98
N PHE A 144 7.35 8.33 0.49
CA PHE A 144 7.11 8.01 -0.91
C PHE A 144 6.84 9.27 -1.72
N ASP A 145 7.57 9.43 -2.83
CA ASP A 145 7.26 10.37 -3.90
C ASP A 145 6.81 9.57 -5.12
N SER A 146 5.51 9.57 -5.39
CA SER A 146 4.89 8.54 -6.25
C SER A 146 5.31 7.14 -5.76
N ASP A 147 5.77 6.25 -6.63
CA ASP A 147 6.17 4.88 -6.24
C ASP A 147 7.64 4.77 -5.76
N SER A 148 8.36 5.89 -5.60
CA SER A 148 9.79 5.89 -5.24
C SER A 148 10.02 6.27 -3.78
N ILE A 149 10.87 5.51 -3.10
CA ILE A 149 11.27 5.79 -1.72
C ILE A 149 12.35 6.88 -1.72
N VAL A 150 12.00 8.04 -1.16
CA VAL A 150 12.86 9.23 -1.08
C VAL A 150 13.26 9.48 0.38
N VAL A 151 14.50 9.89 0.56
CA VAL A 151 15.06 10.30 1.83
C VAL A 151 15.38 11.78 1.80
N CYS A 152 14.94 12.52 2.80
CA CYS A 152 15.28 13.92 3.01
C CYS A 152 16.15 14.07 4.26
N ASP A 153 17.26 14.78 4.15
CA ASP A 153 18.12 15.12 5.28
C ASP A 153 17.70 16.44 5.97
N ARG A 154 18.36 16.78 7.08
CA ARG A 154 18.15 18.06 7.79
C ARG A 154 18.47 19.31 6.96
N GLN A 155 19.25 19.18 5.89
CA GLN A 155 19.62 20.26 4.97
C GLN A 155 18.62 20.40 3.81
N LEU A 156 17.56 19.58 3.79
CA LEU A 156 16.52 19.51 2.76
C LEU A 156 17.01 18.96 1.42
N ASN A 157 18.11 18.23 1.42
CA ASN A 157 18.56 17.47 0.25
C ASN A 157 17.78 16.16 0.16
N ASN A 158 17.45 15.76 -1.07
CA ASN A 158 16.73 14.52 -1.34
C ASN A 158 17.64 13.48 -1.99
N TYR A 159 17.51 12.24 -1.56
CA TYR A 159 18.28 11.09 -2.05
C TYR A 159 17.36 9.89 -2.29
N SER A 160 17.77 8.99 -3.18
CA SER A 160 17.18 7.65 -3.24
C SER A 160 17.54 6.88 -1.96
N PHE A 161 16.55 6.22 -1.34
CA PHE A 161 16.74 5.47 -0.10
C PHE A 161 17.87 4.45 -0.21
N VAL A 162 17.86 3.64 -1.27
CA VAL A 162 18.80 2.54 -1.51
C VAL A 162 20.26 3.00 -1.56
N THR A 163 20.52 4.21 -2.08
CA THR A 163 21.87 4.75 -2.23
C THR A 163 22.29 5.67 -1.09
N SER A 164 21.39 5.96 -0.16
CA SER A 164 21.62 6.91 0.92
C SER A 164 22.13 6.21 2.20
N PRO A 165 22.88 6.91 3.06
CA PRO A 165 23.28 6.39 4.37
C PRO A 165 22.09 6.00 5.28
N ALA A 166 20.89 6.52 5.00
CA ALA A 166 19.68 6.21 5.75
C ALA A 166 19.30 4.73 5.67
N SER A 167 19.60 4.05 4.55
CA SER A 167 19.32 2.62 4.38
C SER A 167 20.07 1.72 5.38
N GLU A 168 21.23 2.17 5.84
CA GLU A 168 22.07 1.47 6.82
C GLU A 168 21.88 1.99 8.26
N ARG A 169 21.23 3.16 8.41
CA ARG A 169 21.05 3.87 9.69
C ARG A 169 19.57 4.13 9.97
N LEU A 170 18.76 3.07 9.89
CA LEU A 170 17.31 3.15 10.08
C LEU A 170 16.95 3.75 11.43
N ASP A 171 17.75 3.49 12.47
CA ASP A 171 17.60 4.03 13.83
C ASP A 171 17.57 5.57 13.91
N ARG A 172 18.10 6.25 12.88
CA ARG A 172 18.11 7.71 12.77
C ARG A 172 17.12 8.25 11.74
N CYS A 173 16.19 7.40 11.31
CA CYS A 173 15.19 7.72 10.30
C CYS A 173 13.79 7.74 10.92
N ILE A 174 12.97 8.65 10.41
CA ILE A 174 11.51 8.62 10.58
C ILE A 174 10.85 8.31 9.24
N PHE A 175 9.73 7.59 9.26
CA PHE A 175 9.07 7.06 8.06
C PHE A 175 7.63 7.54 8.00
N TYR A 176 7.30 8.31 6.97
CA TYR A 176 5.92 8.69 6.68
C TYR A 176 5.39 7.83 5.53
N LEU A 177 4.36 7.03 5.81
CA LEU A 177 3.73 6.14 4.84
C LEU A 177 2.26 6.52 4.70
N ASP A 178 1.84 6.88 3.49
CA ASP A 178 0.42 7.08 3.19
C ASP A 178 -0.32 5.74 3.02
N GLU A 179 -1.65 5.80 2.90
CA GLU A 179 -2.51 4.63 2.72
C GLU A 179 -2.04 3.69 1.60
N ILE A 180 -1.64 4.24 0.44
CA ILE A 180 -1.27 3.45 -0.74
C ILE A 180 0.03 2.69 -0.48
N HIS A 181 1.00 3.35 0.15
CA HIS A 181 2.35 2.83 0.33
C HIS A 181 2.56 2.07 1.66
N THR A 182 1.53 1.97 2.51
CA THR A 182 1.50 0.99 3.61
C THR A 182 1.44 -0.46 3.11
N ARG A 183 1.05 -0.69 1.85
CA ARG A 183 0.91 -2.02 1.25
C ARG A 183 2.05 -2.32 0.29
N GLY A 184 2.62 -3.51 0.39
CA GLY A 184 3.65 -3.99 -0.54
C GLY A 184 5.06 -3.43 -0.30
N THR A 185 5.26 -2.65 0.77
CA THR A 185 6.57 -2.14 1.17
C THR A 185 7.15 -2.96 2.32
N ASP A 186 8.33 -3.54 2.13
CA ASP A 186 9.01 -4.39 3.15
C ASP A 186 10.20 -3.66 3.78
N PHE A 187 9.91 -2.73 4.68
CA PHE A 187 10.94 -2.12 5.52
C PHE A 187 11.30 -3.05 6.69
N LYS A 188 12.58 -3.40 6.78
CA LYS A 188 13.11 -4.18 7.91
C LYS A 188 13.39 -3.26 9.10
N PHE A 189 12.34 -2.79 9.75
CA PHE A 189 12.48 -1.89 10.90
C PHE A 189 13.26 -2.55 12.05
N PRO A 190 14.16 -1.81 12.72
CA PRO A 190 14.84 -2.31 13.92
C PRO A 190 13.87 -2.65 15.04
N ILE A 191 14.28 -3.58 15.91
CA ILE A 191 13.51 -3.93 17.11
C ILE A 191 13.34 -2.67 17.98
N GLY A 192 12.11 -2.44 18.44
CA GLY A 192 11.75 -1.31 19.30
C GLY A 192 11.18 -0.10 18.55
N PHE A 193 11.12 -0.14 17.22
CA PHE A 193 10.43 0.88 16.44
C PHE A 193 8.96 0.97 16.81
N LYS A 194 8.48 2.21 16.94
CA LYS A 194 7.09 2.52 17.25
C LYS A 194 6.43 3.25 16.11
N ALA A 195 5.18 2.89 15.84
CA ALA A 195 4.36 3.49 14.82
C ALA A 195 3.17 4.22 15.44
N ALA A 196 2.86 5.40 14.92
CA ALA A 196 1.56 6.05 15.12
C ALA A 196 0.69 5.75 13.89
N VAL A 197 -0.50 5.22 14.13
CA VAL A 197 -1.47 4.90 13.07
C VAL A 197 -2.58 5.94 13.10
N THR A 198 -2.89 6.52 11.95
CA THR A 198 -4.04 7.41 11.85
C THR A 198 -5.30 6.59 11.61
N LEU A 199 -6.35 6.86 12.38
CA LEU A 199 -7.63 6.17 12.29
C LEU A 199 -8.69 7.11 11.72
N GLY A 200 -9.28 6.73 10.59
CA GLY A 200 -10.33 7.47 9.91
C GLY A 200 -11.72 6.85 10.13
N ASN A 201 -12.76 7.61 9.83
CA ASN A 201 -14.13 7.07 9.87
C ASN A 201 -14.30 5.96 8.81
N GLY A 202 -14.90 4.84 9.22
CA GLY A 202 -15.14 3.69 8.34
C GLY A 202 -13.90 2.83 8.06
N LEU A 203 -12.79 3.05 8.77
CA LEU A 203 -11.63 2.17 8.69
C LEU A 203 -11.98 0.79 9.28
N THR A 204 -11.70 -0.27 8.54
CA THR A 204 -11.94 -1.66 8.97
C THR A 204 -10.67 -2.28 9.54
N LYS A 205 -10.80 -3.39 10.28
CA LYS A 205 -9.67 -4.15 10.84
C LYS A 205 -8.64 -4.61 9.79
N ASP A 206 -9.05 -4.71 8.54
CA ASP A 206 -8.27 -5.27 7.42
C ASP A 206 -7.47 -4.23 6.66
N ARG A 207 -7.66 -2.94 7.00
CA ARG A 207 -6.90 -1.82 6.48
C ARG A 207 -5.87 -1.38 7.50
#